data_AF-A0A2T2SC85-F1
#
_entry.id   AF-A0A2T2SC85-F1
#
_cell.length_a   1.000
_cell.length_b   1.000
_cell.length_c   1.000
_cell.angle_alpha   90.00
_cell.angle_beta   90.00
_cell.angle_gamma   90.00
#
_symmetry.space_group_name_H-M   'P 1'
#
loop_
_entity.id
_entity.type
_entity.pdbx_description
1 polymer ?
#
loop_
_entity_poly.entity_id
_entity_poly.type
_entity_poly.pdbx_seq_one_letter_code
_entity_poly.pdbx_strand_id
1 'polypeptide(L)' 'MGKNVAEKLIDSHLAGGSLAGVEVGEEIELEMDQTLTQDATGTMVMLEFEAMGIPRVQTELSAQYVDHNLIQSDFKNPD' A
#
# COMPACT_ATOMS: atom_id res chain seq x y z
N MET A 1 8.79 4.29 28.77
CA MET A 1 8.85 2.90 28.24
C MET A 1 9.41 2.94 26.84
N GLY A 2 10.05 1.87 26.37
CA GLY A 2 10.58 1.83 25.00
C GLY A 2 9.48 1.52 23.98
N LYS A 3 9.60 2.05 22.76
CA LYS A 3 8.68 1.75 21.65
C LYS A 3 8.86 0.31 21.14
N ASN A 4 7.77 -0.34 20.77
CA ASN A 4 7.77 -1.60 20.03
C ASN A 4 8.17 -1.39 18.55
N VAL A 5 8.28 -2.47 17.78
CA VAL A 5 8.74 -2.38 16.37
C VAL A 5 7.73 -1.66 15.48
N ALA A 6 6.44 -1.93 15.63
CA ALA A 6 5.40 -1.26 14.84
C ALA A 6 5.37 0.25 15.14
N GLU A 7 5.43 0.63 16.41
CA GLU A 7 5.52 2.04 16.83
C GLU A 7 6.76 2.72 16.25
N LYS A 8 7.91 2.06 16.21
CA LYS A 8 9.13 2.61 15.60
C LYS A 8 8.98 2.80 14.09
N LEU A 9 8.37 1.84 13.39
CA LEU A 9 8.13 1.92 11.95
C LEU A 9 7.13 3.03 11.61
N ILE A 10 6.04 3.17 12.38
CA ILE A 10 5.09 4.26 12.19
C ILE A 10 5.78 5.61 12.45
N ASP A 11 6.54 5.72 13.54
CA ASP A 11 7.27 6.95 13.89
C ASP A 11 8.25 7.39 12.80
N SER A 12 8.92 6.42 12.15
CA SER A 12 9.92 6.74 11.11
C SER A 12 9.31 7.15 9.77
N HIS A 13 8.01 6.96 9.56
CA HIS A 13 7.30 7.32 8.32
C HIS A 13 6.20 8.37 8.54
N LEU A 14 6.19 9.06 9.68
CA LEU A 14 5.29 10.19 9.89
C LEU A 14 5.63 11.32 8.92
N ALA A 15 4.70 11.63 8.01
CA ALA A 15 4.79 12.80 7.14
C ALA A 15 4.31 14.08 7.86
N GLY A 16 3.45 13.91 8.87
CA GLY A 16 2.92 14.99 9.70
C GLY A 16 2.47 14.47 11.07
N GLY A 17 2.58 15.32 12.09
CA GLY A 17 2.18 14.99 13.47
C GLY A 17 3.28 14.35 14.33
N SER A 18 2.90 13.69 15.42
CA SER A 18 3.81 13.01 16.35
C SER A 18 3.09 11.92 17.13
N LEU A 19 3.70 10.73 17.22
CA LEU A 19 3.17 9.66 18.09
C LEU A 19 3.17 10.01 19.58
N ALA A 20 3.90 11.05 20.01
CA ALA A 20 3.95 11.44 21.42
C ALA A 20 2.64 12.06 21.95
N GLY A 21 1.69 12.40 21.08
CA GLY A 21 0.42 13.03 21.44
C GLY A 21 -0.78 12.57 20.61
N VAL A 22 -0.67 11.43 19.94
CA VAL A 22 -1.76 10.82 19.17
C VAL A 22 -2.48 9.81 20.06
N GLU A 23 -3.77 10.02 20.29
CA GLU A 23 -4.63 9.04 20.94
C GLU A 23 -4.97 7.91 19.98
N VAL A 24 -5.20 6.69 20.49
CA VAL A 24 -5.61 5.57 19.64
C VAL A 24 -6.95 5.90 18.97
N GLY A 25 -6.94 5.88 17.64
CA GLY A 25 -8.10 6.24 16.82
C GLY A 25 -8.05 7.65 16.25
N GLU A 26 -7.05 8.46 16.61
CA GLU A 26 -6.75 9.70 15.91
C GLU A 26 -6.01 9.43 14.60
N GLU A 27 -6.29 10.27 13.61
CA GLU A 27 -5.70 10.19 12.28
C GLU A 27 -4.24 10.66 12.31
N ILE A 28 -3.40 9.99 11.53
CA ILE A 28 -2.01 10.36 11.32
C ILE A 28 -1.69 10.35 9.83
N GLU A 29 -0.72 11.16 9.44
CA GLU A 29 -0.22 11.22 8.07
C GLU A 29 1.05 10.38 7.96
N LEU A 30 1.05 9.45 7.02
CA LEU A 30 2.17 8.57 6.77
C LEU A 30 2.67 8.71 5.34
N GLU A 31 3.99 8.73 5.18
CA GLU A 31 4.64 8.57 3.89
C GLU A 31 4.62 7.08 3.52
N MET A 32 4.17 6.77 2.30
CA MET A 32 4.08 5.40 1.80
C MET A 32 5.25 5.13 0.86
N ASP A 33 6.14 4.23 1.24
CA ASP A 33 7.29 3.88 0.39
C ASP A 33 6.85 3.11 -0.86
N GLN A 34 5.85 2.23 -0.71
CA GLN A 34 5.46 1.30 -1.76
C GLN A 34 3.94 1.09 -1.84
N THR A 35 3.45 0.87 -3.06
CA THR A 35 2.09 0.35 -3.30
C THR A 35 2.16 -1.01 -4.00
N LEU A 36 1.45 -1.99 -3.47
CA LEU A 36 1.30 -3.30 -4.09
C LEU A 36 -0.17 -3.52 -4.43
N THR A 37 -0.47 -3.73 -5.70
CA THR A 37 -1.82 -4.08 -6.18
C THR A 37 -1.84 -5.49 -6.74
N GLN A 38 -3.02 -6.07 -6.83
CA GLN A 38 -3.26 -7.39 -7.42
C GLN A 38 -4.34 -7.26 -8.50
N ASP A 39 -4.38 -8.13 -9.48
CA ASP A 39 -5.15 -7.99 -10.71
C ASP A 39 -6.69 -7.98 -10.54
N ALA A 40 -7.23 -8.53 -9.47
CA ALA A 40 -8.65 -8.42 -9.13
C ALA A 40 -9.06 -7.05 -8.54
N THR A 41 -8.18 -6.29 -7.89
CA THR A 41 -8.47 -4.93 -7.37
C THR A 41 -7.73 -3.82 -8.09
N GLY A 42 -6.63 -4.15 -8.78
CA GLY A 42 -5.71 -3.20 -9.39
C GLY A 42 -6.34 -2.41 -10.52
N THR A 43 -7.28 -3.00 -11.27
CA THR A 43 -8.03 -2.26 -12.31
C THR A 43 -8.76 -1.05 -11.72
N MET A 44 -9.46 -1.21 -10.59
CA MET A 44 -10.13 -0.08 -9.94
C MET A 44 -9.13 0.95 -9.43
N VAL A 45 -8.01 0.51 -8.84
CA VAL A 45 -6.94 1.43 -8.39
C VAL A 45 -6.39 2.28 -9.54
N MET A 46 -6.16 1.67 -10.71
CA MET A 46 -5.63 2.40 -11.87
C MET A 46 -6.65 3.39 -12.45
N LEU A 47 -7.95 3.05 -12.46
CA LEU A 47 -9.02 3.96 -12.88
C LEU A 47 -9.14 5.16 -11.95
N GLU A 48 -9.09 4.94 -10.63
CA GLU A 48 -9.10 6.03 -9.64
C GLU A 48 -7.84 6.90 -9.76
N PHE A 49 -6.67 6.28 -9.94
CA PHE A 49 -5.41 7.01 -10.14
C PHE A 49 -5.44 7.88 -11.42
N GLU A 50 -6.00 7.37 -12.51
CA GLU A 50 -6.23 8.14 -13.75
C GLU A 50 -7.19 9.31 -13.50
N ALA A 51 -8.30 9.07 -12.79
CA ALA A 51 -9.29 10.10 -12.47
C ALA A 51 -8.73 11.23 -11.58
N MET A 52 -7.74 10.95 -10.73
CA MET A 52 -7.04 11.97 -9.95
C MET A 52 -6.22 12.96 -10.80
N GLY A 53 -5.92 12.62 -12.06
CA GLY A 53 -5.17 13.49 -12.97
C GLY A 53 -3.70 13.69 -12.59
N ILE A 54 -3.13 12.78 -11.80
CA ILE A 54 -1.74 12.83 -11.36
C ILE A 54 -0.88 12.10 -12.41
N PRO A 55 0.21 12.72 -12.93
CA PRO A 55 0.96 12.17 -14.06
C PRO A 55 1.79 10.92 -13.72
N ARG A 56 2.11 10.69 -12.44
CA ARG A 56 2.94 9.58 -11.98
C ARG A 56 2.68 9.30 -10.50
N VAL A 57 2.76 8.02 -10.13
CA VAL A 57 2.76 7.59 -8.72
C VAL A 57 3.82 8.37 -7.91
N GLN A 58 3.51 8.63 -6.65
CA GLN A 58 4.38 9.39 -5.75
C GLN A 58 5.18 8.51 -4.78
N THR A 59 4.88 7.21 -4.71
CA THR A 59 5.67 6.25 -3.94
C THR A 59 6.98 5.92 -4.65
N GLU A 60 7.96 5.40 -3.91
CA GLU A 60 9.25 4.98 -4.48
C GLU A 60 9.08 3.79 -5.44
N LEU A 61 8.16 2.89 -5.10
CA LEU A 61 7.83 1.71 -5.91
C LEU A 61 6.31 1.52 -5.98
N SER A 62 5.82 1.16 -7.16
CA SER A 62 4.47 0.67 -7.35
C SER A 62 4.52 -0.59 -8.20
N ALA A 63 4.02 -1.70 -7.67
CA ALA A 63 3.99 -2.98 -8.35
C ALA A 63 2.55 -3.50 -8.44
N GLN A 64 2.21 -4.07 -9.60
CA GLN A 64 0.96 -4.80 -9.79
C GLN A 64 1.26 -6.27 -10.06
N TYR A 65 0.77 -7.13 -9.19
CA TYR A 65 0.82 -8.57 -9.35
C TYR A 65 -0.35 -9.04 -10.23
N VAL A 66 -0.06 -9.97 -11.13
CA VAL A 66 -1.04 -10.57 -12.05
C VAL A 66 -0.99 -12.07 -11.85
N ASP A 67 -1.68 -12.52 -10.82
CA ASP A 67 -1.64 -13.90 -10.32
C ASP A 67 -3.04 -14.50 -10.12
N HIS A 68 -4.08 -13.68 -9.92
CA HIS A 68 -5.43 -14.18 -9.63
C HIS A 68 -6.24 -14.54 -10.89
N ASN A 69 -6.01 -13.85 -12.01
CA ASN A 69 -6.71 -14.10 -13.28
C ASN A 69 -5.88 -14.94 -14.27
N LEU A 70 -4.81 -15.57 -13.79
CA LEU A 70 -4.07 -16.52 -14.60
C LEU A 70 -4.97 -17.72 -14.90
N ILE A 71 -5.39 -17.83 -16.16
CA ILE A 71 -6.13 -19.01 -16.62
C ILE A 71 -5.19 -20.20 -16.52
N GLN A 72 -5.55 -21.16 -15.67
CA GLN A 72 -4.84 -22.43 -15.58
C GLN A 72 -5.10 -23.23 -16.87
N SER A 73 -4.22 -23.05 -17.86
CA SER A 73 -4.33 -23.69 -19.18
C SER A 73 -3.71 -25.09 -19.22
N ASP A 74 -3.00 -25.51 -18.17
CA ASP A 74 -2.40 -26.83 -18.06
C ASP A 74 -2.60 -27.46 -16.67
N PHE A 75 -2.44 -28.78 -16.58
CA PHE A 75 -2.58 -29.55 -15.33
C PHE A 75 -1.28 -29.54 -14.49
N LYS A 76 -0.46 -28.48 -14.57
CA LYS A 76 0.82 -28.43 -13.84
C LYS A 76 0.67 -28.03 -12.38
N ASN A 77 -0.48 -27.48 -12.00
CA ASN A 77 -0.85 -27.29 -10.60
C ASN A 77 -1.88 -28.35 -10.22
N PRO A 78 -1.71 -29.06 -9.08
CA PRO A 78 -2.69 -30.01 -8.58
C PRO A 78 -3.99 -29.28 -8.23
N ASP A 79 -5.13 -29.91 -8.58
CA ASP A 79 -6.48 -29.51 -8.12
C ASP A 79 -6.58 -29.54 -6.58
#